data_AF-A0A1W1DFQ9-F1
#
_entry.id   AF-A0A1W1DFQ9-F1
#
_cell.length_a   1.000
_cell.length_b   1.000
_cell.length_c   1.000
_cell.angle_alpha   90.00
_cell.angle_beta   90.00
_cell.angle_gamma   90.00
#
_symmetry.space_group_name_H-M   'P 1'
#
loop_
_entity.id
_entity.type
_entity.pdbx_description
1 polymer ?
#
loop_
_entity_poly.entity_id
_entity_poly.type
_entity_poly.pdbx_seq_one_letter_code
_entity_poly.pdbx_strand_id
1 'polypeptide(L)'
;MIPSGILRDNVECLIGHGVVLSMSALLKEMTELEEAGVDVSKRLKISPGCPLILPYHIALDGAREVKRGKAAIGTTGNGIGPTYEDKVARRGLRAGDLLDPELFATKLEEVMEYHNFALTNYYGVDAVDYQTTLDEAMAQAKLIKHMITDVTEEIHQNIANGKNTLFEGAQGALLDIDQGTYPFVTSSNTTSGGAVTGSGVGVTDIDYVLGIVKAYTTRVGGGPFPTELIYDVTTDEGDDIGKELGTIGCEFGATTGRQRRCGWLDMVTLNRSFNINAVTGICLTKLDVMDNLDTIKICIAYEIDGEETTIPPYAAEGYAKANPIYIDMPGWKTSTIGTSSFDSLPIEAQNYIRKIEELSNLPVDILSTGPDRDETLILKHPFE
;
A
#
# COMPACT_ATOMS: atom_id res chain seq x y z
N MET A 1 3.36 1.04 10.44
CA MET A 1 3.42 -0.44 10.56
C MET A 1 2.36 -0.90 11.52
N ILE A 2 2.20 -0.18 12.63
CA ILE A 2 1.08 -0.35 13.54
C ILE A 2 -0.24 -0.06 12.78
N PRO A 3 -1.27 -0.92 12.89
CA PRO A 3 -2.57 -0.67 12.27
C PRO A 3 -3.20 0.66 12.71
N SER A 4 -3.89 1.33 11.80
CA SER A 4 -4.47 2.67 12.02
C SER A 4 -5.50 2.72 13.15
N GLY A 5 -6.07 1.56 13.52
CA GLY A 5 -6.98 1.41 14.66
C GLY A 5 -6.35 1.79 16.02
N ILE A 6 -5.02 1.86 16.13
CA ILE A 6 -4.34 2.10 17.41
C ILE A 6 -4.67 3.47 18.03
N LEU A 7 -5.15 4.42 17.24
CA LEU A 7 -5.63 5.72 17.72
C LEU A 7 -7.03 5.68 18.35
N ARG A 8 -7.66 4.50 18.44
CA ARG A 8 -8.96 4.29 19.08
C ARG A 8 -8.82 3.40 20.31
N ASP A 9 -9.07 3.94 21.49
CA ASP A 9 -8.85 3.25 22.77
C ASP A 9 -9.53 1.87 22.87
N ASN A 10 -10.70 1.70 22.23
CA ASN A 10 -11.50 0.48 22.27
C ASN A 10 -11.22 -0.49 21.11
N VAL A 11 -10.13 -0.29 20.36
CA VAL A 11 -9.77 -1.12 19.21
C VAL A 11 -8.48 -1.87 19.49
N GLU A 12 -8.55 -3.19 19.35
CA GLU A 12 -7.39 -4.08 19.33
C GLU A 12 -6.75 -4.05 17.94
N CYS A 13 -5.42 -4.10 17.89
CA CYS A 13 -4.65 -4.04 16.66
C CYS A 13 -3.81 -5.30 16.49
N LEU A 14 -3.97 -5.97 15.35
CA LEU A 14 -3.33 -7.25 15.08
C LEU A 14 -2.43 -7.12 13.85
N ILE A 15 -1.17 -7.55 13.97
CA ILE A 15 -0.24 -7.68 12.85
C ILE A 15 -0.25 -9.14 12.40
N GLY A 16 -0.88 -9.41 11.26
CA GLY A 16 -0.99 -10.75 10.66
C GLY A 16 0.34 -11.27 10.07
N HIS A 17 0.45 -12.59 9.93
CA HIS A 17 1.65 -13.29 9.41
C HIS A 17 1.97 -13.00 7.93
N GLY A 18 1.08 -12.30 7.22
CA GLY A 18 1.35 -11.72 5.91
C GLY A 18 2.41 -10.62 5.97
N VAL A 19 2.48 -9.86 7.07
CA VAL A 19 3.35 -8.68 7.22
C VAL A 19 4.81 -9.10 7.44
N VAL A 20 5.72 -8.46 6.70
CA VAL A 20 7.16 -8.48 7.00
C VAL A 20 7.48 -7.42 8.06
N LEU A 21 7.99 -7.86 9.21
CA LEU A 21 8.10 -7.04 10.42
C LEU A 21 9.53 -6.52 10.60
N SER A 22 9.71 -5.20 10.53
CA SER A 22 10.92 -4.54 11.03
C SER A 22 10.72 -4.17 12.49
N MET A 23 11.46 -4.83 13.38
CA MET A 23 11.41 -4.55 14.83
C MET A 23 11.86 -3.12 15.14
N SER A 24 12.90 -2.62 14.45
CA SER A 24 13.37 -1.23 14.60
C SER A 24 12.29 -0.22 14.22
N ALA A 25 11.60 -0.43 13.09
CA ALA A 25 10.54 0.48 12.64
C ALA A 25 9.33 0.42 13.59
N LEU A 26 8.94 -0.78 14.02
CA LEU A 26 7.87 -0.98 14.99
C LEU A 26 8.16 -0.24 16.29
N LEU A 27 9.33 -0.48 16.90
CA LEU A 27 9.69 0.12 18.19
C LEU A 27 9.77 1.65 18.12
N LYS A 28 10.24 2.19 16.99
CA LYS A 28 10.25 3.64 16.76
C LYS A 28 8.82 4.19 16.73
N GLU A 29 7.93 3.60 15.95
CA GLU A 29 6.53 4.02 15.83
C GLU A 29 5.77 3.86 17.17
N MET A 30 6.05 2.79 17.91
CA MET A 30 5.53 2.60 19.28
C MET A 30 5.96 3.73 20.20
N THR A 31 7.26 4.07 20.20
CA THR A 31 7.80 5.14 21.07
C THR A 31 7.13 6.48 20.76
N GLU A 32 7.00 6.84 19.48
CA GLU A 32 6.37 8.10 19.05
C GLU A 32 4.89 8.18 19.51
N LEU A 33 4.15 7.07 19.40
CA LEU A 33 2.76 6.98 19.84
C LEU A 33 2.61 7.01 21.36
N GLU A 34 3.48 6.30 22.09
CA GLU A 34 3.46 6.26 23.55
C GLU A 34 3.84 7.63 24.16
N GLU A 35 4.79 8.35 23.56
CA GLU A 35 5.10 9.74 23.90
C GLU A 35 3.91 10.69 23.68
N ALA A 36 3.06 10.39 22.68
CA ALA A 36 1.81 11.09 22.43
C ALA A 36 0.63 10.62 23.33
N GLY A 37 0.87 9.69 24.27
CA GLY A 37 -0.12 9.21 25.24
C GLY A 37 -1.00 8.06 24.74
N VAL A 38 -0.64 7.41 23.62
CA VAL A 38 -1.37 6.26 23.07
C VAL A 38 -0.84 4.97 23.70
N ASP A 39 -1.72 4.17 24.31
CA ASP A 39 -1.33 2.88 24.90
C ASP A 39 -1.20 1.81 23.81
N VAL A 40 0.00 1.66 23.24
CA VAL A 40 0.25 0.73 22.13
C VAL A 40 0.48 -0.69 22.64
N SER A 41 1.41 -0.86 23.57
CA SER A 41 1.89 -2.15 24.06
C SER A 41 0.79 -3.10 24.58
N LYS A 42 -0.34 -2.56 25.11
CA LYS A 42 -1.46 -3.38 25.58
C LYS A 42 -2.42 -3.84 24.47
N ARG A 43 -2.52 -3.08 23.39
CA ARG A 43 -3.53 -3.29 22.33
C ARG A 43 -2.96 -3.86 21.04
N LEU A 44 -1.63 -3.81 20.88
CA LEU A 44 -0.96 -4.39 19.73
C LEU A 44 -0.60 -5.85 19.97
N LYS A 45 -0.93 -6.69 18.98
CA LYS A 45 -0.58 -8.11 18.93
C LYS A 45 0.13 -8.43 17.63
N ILE A 46 1.08 -9.37 17.69
CA ILE A 46 1.96 -9.72 16.58
C ILE A 46 1.89 -11.21 16.34
N SER A 47 1.62 -11.63 15.10
CA SER A 47 1.62 -13.04 14.77
C SER A 47 3.04 -13.61 14.84
N PRO A 48 3.26 -14.80 15.45
CA PRO A 48 4.55 -15.48 15.42
C PRO A 48 4.99 -15.84 13.98
N GLY A 49 4.05 -15.85 13.03
CA GLY A 49 4.32 -16.14 11.62
C GLY A 49 4.93 -14.98 10.82
N CYS A 50 4.99 -13.76 11.35
CA CYS A 50 5.54 -12.60 10.64
C CYS A 50 7.03 -12.83 10.33
N PRO A 51 7.47 -12.83 9.05
CA PRO A 51 8.90 -12.83 8.73
C PRO A 51 9.57 -11.54 9.23
N LEU A 52 10.82 -11.64 9.65
CA LEU A 52 11.56 -10.51 10.20
C LEU A 52 12.42 -9.83 9.15
N ILE A 53 12.32 -8.50 9.08
CA ILE A 53 13.27 -7.66 8.35
C ILE A 53 14.50 -7.48 9.25
N LEU A 54 15.66 -7.88 8.76
CA LEU A 54 16.95 -7.83 9.45
C LEU A 54 17.95 -7.00 8.62
N PRO A 55 19.07 -6.54 9.21
CA PRO A 55 20.00 -5.61 8.54
C PRO A 55 20.51 -6.09 7.18
N TYR A 56 20.71 -7.39 6.99
CA TYR A 56 21.12 -7.96 5.69
C TYR A 56 20.04 -7.85 4.61
N HIS A 57 18.75 -7.84 4.96
CA HIS A 57 17.68 -7.58 3.99
C HIS A 57 17.73 -6.15 3.46
N ILE A 58 18.02 -5.17 4.33
CA ILE A 58 18.17 -3.76 3.96
C ILE A 58 19.40 -3.58 3.04
N ALA A 59 20.53 -4.19 3.41
CA ALA A 59 21.75 -4.16 2.61
C ALA A 59 21.53 -4.78 1.21
N LEU A 60 20.83 -5.92 1.14
CA LEU A 60 20.50 -6.58 -0.14
C LEU A 60 19.58 -5.73 -1.01
N ASP A 61 18.55 -5.10 -0.45
CA ASP A 61 17.61 -4.26 -1.18
C ASP A 61 18.37 -3.10 -1.85
N GLY A 62 19.18 -2.37 -1.07
CA GLY A 62 20.03 -1.29 -1.58
C GLY A 62 21.03 -1.77 -2.65
N ALA A 63 21.73 -2.87 -2.40
CA ALA A 63 22.72 -3.42 -3.34
C ALA A 63 22.10 -3.82 -4.69
N ARG A 64 20.87 -4.36 -4.68
CA ARG A 64 20.15 -4.76 -5.88
C ARG A 64 19.67 -3.56 -6.69
N GLU A 65 19.11 -2.54 -6.03
CA GLU A 65 18.68 -1.32 -6.72
C GLU A 65 19.86 -0.61 -7.38
N VAL A 66 20.99 -0.48 -6.69
CA VAL A 66 22.23 0.06 -7.28
C VAL A 66 22.67 -0.75 -8.49
N LYS A 67 22.69 -2.09 -8.38
CA LYS A 67 23.11 -2.98 -9.46
C LYS A 67 22.17 -2.94 -10.68
N ARG A 68 20.86 -2.70 -10.48
CA ARG A 68 19.87 -2.53 -11.57
C ARG A 68 20.03 -1.22 -12.33
N GLY A 69 20.63 -0.19 -11.72
CA GLY A 69 20.89 1.10 -12.38
C GLY A 69 19.61 1.73 -12.95
N LYS A 70 19.58 1.95 -14.27
CA LYS A 70 18.41 2.54 -14.95
C LYS A 70 17.13 1.69 -14.89
N ALA A 71 17.27 0.39 -14.61
CA ALA A 71 16.16 -0.54 -14.45
C ALA A 71 15.77 -0.74 -12.96
N ALA A 72 16.21 0.15 -12.06
CA ALA A 72 15.80 0.13 -10.67
C ALA A 72 14.27 0.21 -10.55
N ILE A 73 13.72 -0.53 -9.59
CA ILE A 73 12.26 -0.57 -9.38
C ILE A 73 11.82 0.74 -8.70
N GLY A 74 12.69 1.32 -7.88
CA GLY A 74 12.36 2.39 -6.95
C GLY A 74 11.82 1.83 -5.65
N THR A 75 12.47 0.79 -5.10
CA THR A 75 12.06 0.21 -3.80
C THR A 75 12.17 1.25 -2.69
N THR A 76 11.53 0.97 -1.55
CA THR A 76 11.62 1.86 -0.38
C THR A 76 12.96 1.77 0.34
N GLY A 77 13.81 0.79 -0.02
CA GLY A 77 15.10 0.54 0.63
C GLY A 77 15.00 -0.07 2.03
N ASN A 78 13.81 -0.54 2.43
CA ASN A 78 13.55 -1.06 3.76
C ASN A 78 13.66 -2.59 3.86
N GLY A 79 14.19 -3.28 2.86
CA GLY A 79 14.42 -4.73 2.93
C GLY A 79 13.17 -5.58 2.71
N ILE A 80 12.08 -5.01 2.20
CA ILE A 80 10.79 -5.71 2.00
C ILE A 80 10.94 -6.89 1.04
N GLY A 81 11.50 -6.66 -0.15
CA GLY A 81 11.67 -7.69 -1.17
C GLY A 81 12.54 -8.86 -0.71
N PRO A 82 13.78 -8.61 -0.24
CA PRO A 82 14.64 -9.68 0.28
C PRO A 82 14.00 -10.49 1.42
N THR A 83 13.21 -9.87 2.29
CA THR A 83 12.51 -10.59 3.36
C THR A 83 11.43 -11.54 2.82
N TYR A 84 10.66 -11.12 1.82
CA TYR A 84 9.68 -12.00 1.15
C TYR A 84 10.35 -13.13 0.36
N GLU A 85 11.51 -12.87 -0.25
CA GLU A 85 12.31 -13.92 -0.90
C GLU A 85 12.75 -14.99 0.10
N ASP A 86 13.22 -14.59 1.27
CA ASP A 86 13.62 -15.52 2.32
C ASP A 86 12.43 -16.31 2.88
N LYS A 87 11.25 -15.68 2.98
CA LYS A 87 9.99 -16.35 3.34
C LYS A 87 9.67 -17.47 2.35
N VAL A 88 9.62 -17.18 1.05
CA VAL A 88 9.25 -18.18 0.03
C VAL A 88 10.37 -19.21 -0.20
N ALA A 89 11.63 -18.83 0.02
CA ALA A 89 12.77 -19.74 0.00
C ALA A 89 12.83 -20.66 1.24
N ARG A 90 11.97 -20.45 2.25
CA ARG A 90 11.88 -21.21 3.49
C ARG A 90 13.14 -21.12 4.35
N ARG A 91 13.83 -19.98 4.33
CA ARG A 91 15.02 -19.71 5.15
C ARG A 91 14.84 -18.56 6.14
N GLY A 92 13.89 -17.65 5.87
CA GLY A 92 13.72 -16.44 6.67
C GLY A 92 13.32 -16.72 8.12
N LEU A 93 13.88 -15.92 9.04
CA LEU A 93 13.48 -15.90 10.44
C LEU A 93 12.11 -15.24 10.61
N ARG A 94 11.35 -15.69 11.61
CA ARG A 94 10.01 -15.18 11.94
C ARG A 94 9.94 -14.68 13.38
N ALA A 95 8.92 -13.88 13.69
CA ALA A 95 8.71 -13.35 15.04
C ALA A 95 8.64 -14.45 16.10
N GLY A 96 8.06 -15.62 15.79
CA GLY A 96 8.04 -16.77 16.69
C GLY A 96 9.43 -17.32 17.04
N ASP A 97 10.42 -17.19 16.15
CA ASP A 97 11.79 -17.62 16.43
C ASP A 97 12.43 -16.78 17.54
N LEU A 98 11.98 -15.54 17.76
CA LEU A 98 12.47 -14.69 18.85
C LEU A 98 12.20 -15.32 20.23
N LEU A 99 11.20 -16.19 20.35
CA LEU A 99 10.85 -16.84 21.61
C LEU A 99 11.93 -17.83 22.07
N ASP A 100 12.76 -18.33 21.16
CA ASP A 100 13.88 -19.24 21.42
C ASP A 100 15.21 -18.61 20.95
N PRO A 101 15.96 -17.92 21.84
CA PRO A 101 17.20 -17.24 21.48
C PRO A 101 18.29 -18.15 20.90
N GLU A 102 18.38 -19.40 21.36
CA GLU A 102 19.39 -20.34 20.88
C GLU A 102 19.08 -20.74 19.44
N LEU A 103 17.82 -21.13 19.18
CA LEU A 103 17.36 -21.45 17.83
C LEU A 103 17.46 -20.25 16.88
N PHE A 104 17.13 -19.05 17.35
CA PHE A 104 17.25 -17.83 16.57
C PHE A 104 18.69 -17.59 16.13
N ALA A 105 19.66 -17.71 17.05
CA ALA A 105 21.08 -17.52 16.74
C ALA A 105 21.57 -18.51 15.67
N THR A 106 21.25 -19.80 15.81
CA THR A 106 21.62 -20.82 14.82
C THR A 106 21.03 -20.52 13.44
N LYS A 107 19.74 -20.19 13.34
CA LYS A 107 19.10 -19.85 12.06
C LYS A 107 19.69 -18.57 11.45
N LEU A 108 19.99 -17.58 12.29
CA LEU A 108 20.58 -16.31 11.86
C LEU A 108 21.95 -16.53 11.23
N GLU A 109 22.79 -17.36 11.86
CA GLU A 109 24.13 -17.67 11.37
C GLU A 109 24.08 -18.26 9.95
N GLU A 110 23.27 -19.29 9.74
CA GLU A 110 23.11 -19.96 8.44
C GLU A 110 22.61 -19.01 7.34
N VAL A 111 21.58 -18.19 7.65
CA VAL A 111 20.99 -17.26 6.69
C VAL A 111 21.97 -16.13 6.35
N MET A 112 22.68 -15.59 7.35
CA MET A 112 23.66 -14.54 7.14
C MET A 112 24.90 -15.03 6.39
N GLU A 113 25.36 -16.27 6.59
CA GLU A 113 26.44 -16.86 5.78
C GLU A 113 26.10 -16.78 4.29
N TYR A 114 24.91 -17.24 3.92
CA TYR A 114 24.43 -17.20 2.53
C TYR A 114 24.36 -15.76 1.98
N HIS A 115 23.74 -14.84 2.72
CA HIS A 115 23.52 -13.48 2.23
C HIS A 115 24.81 -12.66 2.21
N ASN A 116 25.70 -12.83 3.19
CA ASN A 116 27.01 -12.17 3.20
C ASN A 116 27.89 -12.66 2.05
N PHE A 117 27.81 -13.94 1.68
CA PHE A 117 28.47 -14.44 0.49
C PHE A 117 27.97 -13.71 -0.76
N ALA A 118 26.65 -13.54 -0.92
CA ALA A 118 26.07 -12.82 -2.05
C ALA A 118 26.44 -11.33 -2.06
N LEU A 119 26.33 -10.64 -0.91
CA LEU A 119 26.67 -9.22 -0.75
C LEU A 119 28.12 -8.95 -1.18
N THR A 120 29.07 -9.73 -0.67
CA THR A 120 30.50 -9.52 -0.93
C THR A 120 30.92 -9.99 -2.31
N ASN A 121 30.56 -11.21 -2.71
CA ASN A 121 31.11 -11.84 -3.92
C ASN A 121 30.32 -11.51 -5.19
N TYR A 122 29.02 -11.22 -5.08
CA TYR A 122 28.19 -10.93 -6.25
C TYR A 122 27.84 -9.45 -6.38
N TYR A 123 27.50 -8.79 -5.26
CA TYR A 123 27.15 -7.36 -5.27
C TYR A 123 28.35 -6.44 -5.02
N GLY A 124 29.45 -6.96 -4.48
CA GLY A 124 30.66 -6.18 -4.23
C GLY A 124 30.50 -5.14 -3.12
N VAL A 125 29.60 -5.38 -2.16
CA VAL A 125 29.38 -4.52 -0.99
C VAL A 125 29.82 -5.24 0.29
N ASP A 126 30.02 -4.48 1.37
CA ASP A 126 30.47 -5.02 2.65
C ASP A 126 29.50 -6.05 3.22
N ALA A 127 30.05 -7.06 3.91
CA ALA A 127 29.27 -8.01 4.68
C ALA A 127 28.59 -7.32 5.88
N VAL A 128 27.43 -7.83 6.27
CA VAL A 128 26.74 -7.43 7.50
C VAL A 128 27.28 -8.25 8.67
N ASP A 129 27.61 -7.57 9.77
CA ASP A 129 28.16 -8.22 10.95
C ASP A 129 27.12 -9.07 11.70
N TYR A 130 27.46 -10.34 11.94
CA TYR A 130 26.59 -11.31 12.60
C TYR A 130 26.31 -10.93 14.05
N GLN A 131 27.35 -10.63 14.83
CA GLN A 131 27.21 -10.42 16.27
C GLN A 131 26.37 -9.17 16.56
N THR A 132 26.62 -8.09 15.82
CA THR A 132 25.83 -6.85 15.88
C THR A 132 24.36 -7.13 15.56
N THR A 133 24.09 -7.88 14.49
CA THR A 133 22.71 -8.22 14.09
C THR A 133 22.00 -9.06 15.16
N LEU A 134 22.69 -10.04 15.75
CA LEU A 134 22.15 -10.88 16.81
C LEU A 134 21.85 -10.07 18.08
N ASP A 135 22.80 -9.24 18.52
CA ASP A 135 22.68 -8.45 19.73
C ASP A 135 21.53 -7.44 19.62
N GLU A 136 21.41 -6.76 18.47
CA GLU A 136 20.29 -5.86 18.17
C GLU A 136 18.94 -6.60 18.19
N ALA A 137 18.85 -7.72 17.47
CA ALA A 137 17.61 -8.50 17.42
C ALA A 137 17.20 -8.99 18.81
N MET A 138 18.14 -9.47 19.63
CA MET A 138 17.86 -9.93 21.00
C MET A 138 17.50 -8.80 21.96
N ALA A 139 18.09 -7.61 21.79
CA ALA A 139 17.70 -6.43 22.56
C ALA A 139 16.26 -6.02 22.24
N GLN A 140 15.90 -5.98 20.94
CA GLN A 140 14.55 -5.64 20.48
C GLN A 140 13.52 -6.70 20.86
N ALA A 141 13.89 -7.98 20.81
CA ALA A 141 13.02 -9.09 21.20
C ALA A 141 12.48 -8.92 22.63
N LYS A 142 13.31 -8.47 23.57
CA LYS A 142 12.89 -8.23 24.97
C LYS A 142 11.71 -7.25 25.08
N LEU A 143 11.57 -6.35 24.12
CA LEU A 143 10.55 -5.30 24.10
C LEU A 143 9.26 -5.72 23.39
N ILE A 144 9.28 -6.77 22.57
CA ILE A 144 8.13 -7.15 21.75
C ILE A 144 7.58 -8.56 22.02
N LYS A 145 8.34 -9.42 22.72
CA LYS A 145 7.94 -10.82 22.98
C LYS A 145 6.57 -10.96 23.63
N HIS A 146 6.17 -10.05 24.52
CA HIS A 146 4.88 -10.09 25.20
C HIS A 146 3.69 -9.75 24.30
N MET A 147 3.93 -9.18 23.11
CA MET A 147 2.89 -8.90 22.11
C MET A 147 2.70 -10.07 21.14
N ILE A 148 3.57 -11.09 21.17
CA ILE A 148 3.48 -12.23 20.26
C ILE A 148 2.36 -13.17 20.71
N THR A 149 1.40 -13.42 19.83
CA THR A 149 0.20 -14.24 20.11
C THR A 149 -0.31 -14.94 18.83
N ASP A 150 -1.18 -15.93 18.98
CA ASP A 150 -1.89 -16.53 17.85
C ASP A 150 -2.96 -15.57 17.31
N VAL A 151 -2.53 -14.65 16.45
CA VAL A 151 -3.39 -13.65 15.80
C VAL A 151 -4.51 -14.31 14.98
N THR A 152 -4.26 -15.48 14.38
CA THR A 152 -5.30 -16.16 13.58
C THR A 152 -6.43 -16.62 14.49
N GLU A 153 -6.11 -17.26 15.62
CA GLU A 153 -7.10 -17.65 16.62
C GLU A 153 -7.84 -16.43 17.20
N GLU A 154 -7.14 -15.33 17.50
CA GLU A 154 -7.78 -14.11 18.03
C GLU A 154 -8.79 -13.50 17.05
N ILE A 155 -8.49 -13.49 15.75
CA ILE A 155 -9.45 -13.03 14.72
C ILE A 155 -10.67 -13.93 14.69
N HIS A 156 -10.49 -15.26 14.64
CA HIS A 156 -11.61 -16.21 14.62
C HIS A 156 -12.47 -16.12 15.88
N GLN A 157 -11.88 -15.91 17.04
CA GLN A 157 -12.61 -15.66 18.29
C GLN A 157 -13.40 -14.35 18.23
N ASN A 158 -12.83 -13.27 17.68
CA ASN A 158 -13.53 -12.01 17.51
C ASN A 158 -14.73 -12.15 16.56
N ILE A 159 -14.57 -12.84 15.43
CA ILE A 159 -15.64 -13.14 14.48
C ILE A 159 -16.74 -14.01 15.14
N ALA A 160 -16.37 -15.09 15.82
CA ALA A 160 -17.32 -15.98 16.49
C ALA A 160 -18.13 -15.28 17.59
N ASN A 161 -17.56 -14.24 18.21
CA ASN A 161 -18.23 -13.40 19.19
C ASN A 161 -19.04 -12.25 18.57
N GLY A 162 -19.20 -12.23 17.24
CA GLY A 162 -19.98 -11.21 16.52
C GLY A 162 -19.35 -9.82 16.54
N LYS A 163 -18.03 -9.72 16.74
CA LYS A 163 -17.32 -8.44 16.67
C LYS A 163 -16.96 -8.09 15.23
N ASN A 164 -16.99 -6.80 14.93
CA ASN A 164 -16.54 -6.27 13.65
C ASN A 164 -15.01 -6.33 13.55
N THR A 165 -14.50 -6.85 12.44
CA THR A 165 -13.07 -6.91 12.13
C THR A 165 -12.81 -6.09 10.86
N LEU A 166 -11.78 -5.24 10.89
CA LEU A 166 -11.34 -4.45 9.73
C LEU A 166 -9.96 -4.92 9.28
N PHE A 167 -9.84 -5.31 8.02
CA PHE A 167 -8.55 -5.62 7.40
C PHE A 167 -8.02 -4.39 6.67
N GLU A 168 -6.92 -3.83 7.17
CA GLU A 168 -6.26 -2.68 6.57
C GLU A 168 -5.26 -3.14 5.49
N GLY A 169 -5.53 -2.78 4.23
CA GLY A 169 -4.69 -3.15 3.10
C GLY A 169 -3.45 -2.27 2.95
N ALA A 170 -2.35 -2.87 2.52
CA ALA A 170 -1.19 -2.18 1.98
C ALA A 170 -0.54 -3.07 0.90
N GLN A 171 -0.01 -2.54 -0.21
CA GLN A 171 -0.16 -1.20 -0.79
C GLN A 171 -1.42 -1.15 -1.68
N GLY A 172 -1.39 -0.43 -2.82
CA GLY A 172 -2.48 -0.44 -3.80
C GLY A 172 -2.50 -1.72 -4.65
N ALA A 173 -3.67 -2.09 -5.16
CA ALA A 173 -3.88 -3.34 -5.93
C ALA A 173 -3.00 -3.46 -7.19
N LEU A 174 -2.66 -2.35 -7.85
CA LEU A 174 -1.80 -2.36 -9.05
C LEU A 174 -0.30 -2.50 -8.75
N LEU A 175 0.06 -2.57 -7.46
CA LEU A 175 1.40 -2.94 -7.00
C LEU A 175 1.47 -4.40 -6.53
N ASP A 176 0.40 -5.17 -6.70
CA ASP A 176 0.38 -6.60 -6.39
C ASP A 176 1.46 -7.35 -7.18
N ILE A 177 2.14 -8.30 -6.53
CA ILE A 177 3.24 -9.06 -7.15
C ILE A 177 2.80 -9.88 -8.38
N ASP A 178 1.54 -10.31 -8.43
CA ASP A 178 0.98 -11.12 -9.51
C ASP A 178 0.10 -10.30 -10.46
N GLN A 179 -0.68 -9.36 -9.91
CA GLN A 179 -1.72 -8.62 -10.65
C GLN A 179 -1.33 -7.18 -11.02
N GLY A 180 -0.18 -6.71 -10.54
CA GLY A 180 0.31 -5.37 -10.78
C GLY A 180 1.19 -5.22 -12.02
N THR A 181 1.82 -4.05 -12.19
CA THR A 181 2.69 -3.75 -13.34
C THR A 181 4.08 -4.38 -13.21
N TYR A 182 4.18 -5.71 -13.14
CA TYR A 182 5.45 -6.43 -12.94
C TYR A 182 6.50 -6.01 -14.00
N PRO A 183 7.78 -5.77 -13.62
CA PRO A 183 8.39 -5.96 -12.30
C PRO A 183 8.28 -4.75 -11.35
N PHE A 184 7.58 -3.68 -11.73
CA PHE A 184 7.45 -2.47 -10.92
C PHE A 184 6.28 -2.59 -9.93
N VAL A 185 6.43 -3.53 -9.00
CA VAL A 185 5.43 -3.96 -8.01
C VAL A 185 6.10 -4.11 -6.64
N THR A 186 5.29 -4.29 -5.61
CA THR A 186 5.78 -4.78 -4.31
C THR A 186 5.97 -6.30 -4.37
N SER A 187 6.55 -6.88 -3.31
CA SER A 187 6.84 -8.32 -3.24
C SER A 187 5.77 -9.12 -2.48
N SER A 188 4.55 -8.60 -2.39
CA SER A 188 3.42 -9.24 -1.73
C SER A 188 2.13 -9.10 -2.54
N ASN A 189 1.14 -9.93 -2.22
CA ASN A 189 -0.20 -9.72 -2.74
C ASN A 189 -0.87 -8.56 -1.98
N THR A 190 -1.27 -7.54 -2.71
CA THR A 190 -1.95 -6.33 -2.18
C THR A 190 -3.44 -6.33 -2.46
N THR A 191 -3.92 -7.36 -3.16
CA THR A 191 -5.34 -7.61 -3.38
C THR A 191 -6.04 -8.11 -2.11
N SER A 192 -7.37 -8.13 -2.08
CA SER A 192 -8.20 -8.55 -0.94
C SER A 192 -7.92 -10.01 -0.53
N GLY A 193 -7.50 -10.87 -1.47
CA GLY A 193 -7.01 -12.22 -1.16
C GLY A 193 -5.76 -12.23 -0.26
N GLY A 194 -4.99 -11.13 -0.22
CA GLY A 194 -3.91 -10.91 0.73
C GLY A 194 -4.38 -10.87 2.18
N ALA A 195 -5.61 -10.40 2.44
CA ALA A 195 -6.17 -10.42 3.80
C ALA A 195 -6.39 -11.86 4.28
N VAL A 196 -6.93 -12.73 3.42
CA VAL A 196 -7.15 -14.16 3.70
C VAL A 196 -5.81 -14.84 4.01
N THR A 197 -4.89 -14.80 3.06
CA THR A 197 -3.59 -15.49 3.17
C THR A 197 -2.63 -14.86 4.18
N GLY A 198 -2.83 -13.59 4.55
CA GLY A 198 -1.98 -12.85 5.47
C GLY A 198 -2.47 -12.84 6.92
N SER A 199 -3.70 -13.27 7.19
CA SER A 199 -4.28 -13.28 8.54
C SER A 199 -4.81 -14.63 8.99
N GLY A 200 -5.11 -15.55 8.06
CA GLY A 200 -5.61 -16.88 8.36
C GLY A 200 -7.14 -16.98 8.48
N VAL A 201 -7.88 -15.95 8.05
CA VAL A 201 -9.33 -16.04 7.84
C VAL A 201 -9.67 -16.80 6.56
N GLY A 202 -10.90 -17.29 6.46
CA GLY A 202 -11.45 -17.90 5.26
C GLY A 202 -11.95 -16.85 4.25
N VAL A 203 -12.06 -17.26 2.99
CA VAL A 203 -12.60 -16.39 1.92
C VAL A 203 -14.05 -15.98 2.18
N THR A 204 -14.81 -16.78 2.93
CA THR A 204 -16.21 -16.53 3.31
C THR A 204 -16.35 -15.64 4.54
N ASP A 205 -15.25 -15.27 5.19
CA ASP A 205 -15.25 -14.42 6.39
C ASP A 205 -15.13 -12.92 6.03
N ILE A 206 -15.05 -12.60 4.73
CA ILE A 206 -15.00 -11.23 4.21
C ILE A 206 -16.37 -10.85 3.69
N ASP A 207 -17.09 -10.02 4.45
CA ASP A 207 -18.46 -9.61 4.12
C ASP A 207 -18.53 -8.47 3.10
N TYR A 208 -17.55 -7.55 3.15
CA TYR A 208 -17.54 -6.33 2.35
C TYR A 208 -16.10 -5.91 2.00
N VAL A 209 -15.87 -5.52 0.74
CA VAL A 209 -14.58 -4.99 0.29
C VAL A 209 -14.75 -3.54 -0.18
N LEU A 210 -14.18 -2.60 0.58
CA LEU A 210 -14.19 -1.17 0.26
C LEU A 210 -12.99 -0.80 -0.64
N GLY A 211 -13.27 -0.36 -1.87
CA GLY A 211 -12.25 0.12 -2.80
C GLY A 211 -11.91 1.58 -2.51
N ILE A 212 -10.73 1.85 -1.94
CA ILE A 212 -10.26 3.24 -1.76
C ILE A 212 -9.72 3.77 -3.09
N VAL A 213 -10.40 4.75 -3.66
CA VAL A 213 -10.08 5.31 -4.98
C VAL A 213 -9.84 6.80 -4.82
N LYS A 214 -8.72 7.27 -5.36
CA LYS A 214 -8.47 8.71 -5.48
C LYS A 214 -9.14 9.21 -6.76
N ALA A 215 -9.67 10.43 -6.75
CA ALA A 215 -10.32 11.04 -7.92
C ALA A 215 -9.36 11.28 -9.11
N TYR A 216 -8.07 11.03 -8.93
CA TYR A 216 -7.04 11.02 -9.96
C TYR A 216 -6.01 9.96 -9.59
N THR A 217 -5.11 9.60 -10.52
CA THR A 217 -4.14 8.53 -10.28
C THR A 217 -2.78 9.09 -9.88
N THR A 218 -2.07 8.34 -9.03
CA THR A 218 -0.70 8.69 -8.63
C THR A 218 0.18 7.46 -8.54
N ARG A 219 1.46 7.61 -8.87
CA ARG A 219 2.46 6.55 -8.79
C ARG A 219 3.73 7.03 -8.09
N VAL A 220 4.32 6.17 -7.25
CA VAL A 220 5.67 6.35 -6.70
C VAL A 220 6.58 5.30 -7.30
N GLY A 221 7.82 5.68 -7.61
CA GLY A 221 8.81 4.78 -8.20
C GLY A 221 8.71 4.68 -9.72
N GLY A 222 9.45 3.72 -10.27
CA GLY A 222 9.50 3.48 -11.71
C GLY A 222 8.25 2.79 -12.24
N GLY A 223 8.28 2.49 -13.54
CA GLY A 223 7.26 1.74 -14.25
C GLY A 223 6.26 2.60 -15.03
N PRO A 224 5.52 1.98 -15.97
CA PRO A 224 4.65 2.69 -16.89
C PRO A 224 3.45 3.30 -16.18
N PHE A 225 2.96 4.41 -16.71
CA PHE A 225 1.79 5.10 -16.19
C PHE A 225 1.05 5.75 -17.36
N PRO A 226 0.09 5.03 -17.99
CA PRO A 226 -0.53 5.47 -19.23
C PRO A 226 -1.18 6.85 -19.15
N THR A 227 -1.82 7.17 -18.01
CA THR A 227 -2.52 8.43 -17.81
C THR A 227 -1.68 9.55 -17.19
N GLU A 228 -0.36 9.39 -17.15
CA GLU A 228 0.55 10.36 -16.55
C GLU A 228 0.48 11.74 -17.22
N LEU A 229 0.42 12.77 -16.38
CA LEU A 229 0.62 14.16 -16.74
C LEU A 229 2.04 14.54 -16.35
N ILE A 230 2.95 14.44 -17.31
CA ILE A 230 4.40 14.52 -17.07
C ILE A 230 4.76 15.91 -16.58
N TYR A 231 5.18 16.01 -15.32
CA TYR A 231 5.67 17.22 -14.68
C TYR A 231 6.91 16.91 -13.83
N ASP A 232 7.94 17.76 -13.95
CA ASP A 232 9.17 17.69 -13.17
C ASP A 232 9.26 18.88 -12.22
N VAL A 233 9.09 18.63 -10.91
CA VAL A 233 9.19 19.68 -9.87
C VAL A 233 10.60 20.25 -9.71
N THR A 234 11.64 19.53 -10.17
CA THR A 234 13.02 19.99 -10.00
C THR A 234 13.38 21.07 -11.01
N THR A 235 12.83 20.99 -12.22
CA THR A 235 12.99 22.00 -13.28
C THR A 235 11.80 22.96 -13.36
N ASP A 236 10.69 22.62 -12.71
CA ASP A 236 9.38 23.29 -12.83
C ASP A 236 8.85 23.30 -14.27
N GLU A 237 9.03 22.18 -14.99
CA GLU A 237 8.63 22.03 -16.39
C GLU A 237 7.69 20.82 -16.58
N GLY A 238 6.72 20.95 -17.48
CA GLY A 238 5.84 19.86 -17.89
C GLY A 238 4.37 20.28 -17.99
N ASP A 239 3.48 19.34 -17.72
CA ASP A 239 2.04 19.52 -17.76
C ASP A 239 1.54 20.32 -16.55
N ASP A 240 0.86 21.45 -16.80
CA ASP A 240 0.35 22.35 -15.75
C ASP A 240 -0.68 21.67 -14.83
N ILE A 241 -1.48 20.75 -15.36
CA ILE A 241 -2.46 20.01 -14.56
C ILE A 241 -1.73 18.96 -13.71
N GLY A 242 -0.71 18.30 -14.27
CA GLY A 242 0.18 17.43 -13.51
C GLY A 242 0.83 18.15 -12.31
N LYS A 243 1.29 19.39 -12.53
CA LYS A 243 1.79 20.29 -11.47
C LYS A 243 0.73 20.61 -10.43
N GLU A 244 -0.47 21.00 -10.87
CA GLU A 244 -1.58 21.37 -9.99
C GLU A 244 -2.01 20.21 -9.10
N LEU A 245 -2.26 19.02 -9.67
CA LEU A 245 -2.61 17.81 -8.94
C LEU A 245 -1.53 17.42 -7.92
N GLY A 246 -0.26 17.50 -8.32
CA GLY A 246 0.87 17.19 -7.44
C GLY A 246 1.00 18.16 -6.27
N THR A 247 0.75 19.45 -6.51
CA THR A 247 0.89 20.52 -5.53
C THR A 247 -0.27 20.55 -4.55
N ILE A 248 -1.51 20.67 -5.05
CA ILE A 248 -2.72 20.74 -4.21
C ILE A 248 -2.94 19.43 -3.47
N GLY A 249 -2.71 18.30 -4.15
CA GLY A 249 -2.83 16.98 -3.56
C GLY A 249 -1.73 16.64 -2.54
N CYS A 250 -0.74 17.51 -2.32
CA CYS A 250 0.42 17.27 -1.47
C CYS A 250 1.08 15.90 -1.78
N GLU A 251 1.28 15.60 -3.06
CA GLU A 251 1.68 14.28 -3.52
C GLU A 251 3.19 14.05 -3.36
N PHE A 252 3.60 13.86 -2.12
CA PHE A 252 4.97 13.52 -1.74
C PHE A 252 4.99 12.21 -0.93
N GLY A 253 6.01 11.39 -1.16
CA GLY A 253 6.23 10.16 -0.42
C GLY A 253 6.59 10.47 1.04
N ALA A 254 5.82 9.94 1.98
CA ALA A 254 6.00 10.24 3.41
C ALA A 254 7.39 9.86 3.96
N THR A 255 8.02 8.81 3.41
CA THR A 255 9.34 8.35 3.85
C THR A 255 10.48 8.93 3.03
N THR A 256 10.32 9.01 1.71
CA THR A 256 11.40 9.37 0.79
C THR A 256 11.42 10.86 0.43
N GLY A 257 10.33 11.58 0.72
CA GLY A 257 10.11 12.95 0.26
C GLY A 257 9.96 13.09 -1.26
N ARG A 258 10.01 11.99 -2.02
CA ARG A 258 9.93 12.04 -3.49
C ARG A 258 8.52 12.43 -3.93
N GLN A 259 8.43 13.34 -4.89
CA GLN A 259 7.16 13.67 -5.51
C GLN A 259 6.57 12.43 -6.20
N ARG A 260 5.26 12.21 -6.04
CA ARG A 260 4.53 11.19 -6.79
C ARG A 260 4.22 11.73 -8.19
N ARG A 261 4.28 10.86 -9.18
CA ARG A 261 3.79 11.14 -10.54
C ARG A 261 2.27 11.19 -10.48
N CYS A 262 1.67 12.16 -11.15
CA CYS A 262 0.22 12.37 -11.15
C CYS A 262 -0.36 12.16 -12.56
N GLY A 263 -1.62 11.76 -12.62
CA GLY A 263 -2.30 11.48 -13.88
C GLY A 263 -3.81 11.45 -13.72
N TRP A 264 -4.53 11.42 -14.85
CA TRP A 264 -5.98 11.34 -14.85
C TRP A 264 -6.49 10.00 -14.29
N LEU A 265 -7.75 9.97 -13.86
CA LEU A 265 -8.39 8.73 -13.41
C LEU A 265 -8.37 7.68 -14.53
N ASP A 266 -7.98 6.45 -14.19
CA ASP A 266 -7.84 5.36 -15.13
C ASP A 266 -8.85 4.24 -14.84
N MET A 267 -9.96 4.23 -15.58
CA MET A 267 -11.02 3.23 -15.38
C MET A 267 -10.65 1.85 -15.94
N VAL A 268 -9.69 1.75 -16.86
CA VAL A 268 -9.22 0.45 -17.38
C VAL A 268 -8.54 -0.34 -16.27
N THR A 269 -7.62 0.29 -15.54
CA THR A 269 -6.96 -0.34 -14.40
C THR A 269 -7.86 -0.47 -13.17
N LEU A 270 -8.72 0.51 -12.89
CA LEU A 270 -9.65 0.43 -11.76
C LEU A 270 -10.67 -0.69 -11.93
N ASN A 271 -11.27 -0.87 -13.10
CA ASN A 271 -12.23 -1.95 -13.33
C ASN A 271 -11.58 -3.33 -13.17
N ARG A 272 -10.32 -3.49 -13.57
CA ARG A 272 -9.54 -4.71 -13.28
C ARG A 272 -9.32 -4.90 -11.78
N SER A 273 -8.94 -3.84 -11.07
CA SER A 273 -8.77 -3.87 -9.61
C SER A 273 -10.07 -4.24 -8.90
N PHE A 274 -11.19 -3.64 -9.27
CA PHE A 274 -12.50 -3.92 -8.67
C PHE A 274 -12.90 -5.39 -8.82
N ASN A 275 -12.72 -5.94 -10.03
CA ASN A 275 -13.04 -7.34 -10.31
C ASN A 275 -12.17 -8.32 -9.51
N ILE A 276 -10.85 -8.12 -9.47
CA ILE A 276 -9.92 -9.02 -8.77
C ILE A 276 -10.17 -9.00 -7.26
N ASN A 277 -10.54 -7.83 -6.72
CA ASN A 277 -10.73 -7.65 -5.28
C ASN A 277 -12.15 -7.96 -4.81
N ALA A 278 -13.09 -8.23 -5.72
CA ALA A 278 -14.52 -8.33 -5.44
C ALA A 278 -15.04 -7.09 -4.68
N VAL A 279 -14.65 -5.88 -5.13
CA VAL A 279 -15.05 -4.62 -4.50
C VAL A 279 -16.58 -4.51 -4.47
N THR A 280 -17.10 -4.18 -3.29
CA THR A 280 -18.54 -4.04 -3.03
C THR A 280 -18.99 -2.59 -3.17
N GLY A 281 -18.14 -1.63 -2.78
CA GLY A 281 -18.39 -0.20 -2.97
C GLY A 281 -17.09 0.61 -2.87
N ILE A 282 -17.18 1.86 -3.30
CA ILE A 282 -16.03 2.76 -3.47
C ILE A 282 -16.02 3.80 -2.35
N CYS A 283 -14.83 4.03 -1.79
CA CYS A 283 -14.52 5.26 -1.06
C CYS A 283 -13.75 6.19 -1.99
N LEU A 284 -14.41 7.23 -2.50
CA LEU A 284 -13.77 8.21 -3.37
C LEU A 284 -13.11 9.29 -2.51
N THR A 285 -11.86 9.62 -2.81
CA THR A 285 -11.04 10.54 -2.02
C THR A 285 -10.41 11.62 -2.89
N LYS A 286 -10.05 12.75 -2.27
CA LYS A 286 -9.34 13.86 -2.90
C LYS A 286 -10.08 14.46 -4.11
N LEU A 287 -11.40 14.56 -4.01
CA LEU A 287 -12.19 15.25 -5.02
C LEU A 287 -11.80 16.74 -5.08
N ASP A 288 -11.56 17.33 -3.91
CA ASP A 288 -11.15 18.72 -3.67
C ASP A 288 -9.90 19.16 -4.45
N VAL A 289 -9.01 18.23 -4.78
CA VAL A 289 -7.80 18.51 -5.55
C VAL A 289 -8.11 18.99 -6.98
N MET A 290 -9.30 18.66 -7.50
CA MET A 290 -9.73 19.03 -8.85
C MET A 290 -10.66 20.25 -8.88
N ASP A 291 -10.86 20.94 -7.74
CA ASP A 291 -11.81 22.05 -7.58
C ASP A 291 -11.62 23.20 -8.58
N ASN A 292 -10.39 23.45 -9.01
CA ASN A 292 -10.06 24.59 -9.88
C ASN A 292 -9.90 24.22 -11.35
N LEU A 293 -10.19 22.99 -11.76
CA LEU A 293 -10.01 22.56 -13.16
C LEU A 293 -11.18 23.01 -14.05
N ASP A 294 -10.89 23.37 -15.30
CA ASP A 294 -11.93 23.68 -16.31
C ASP A 294 -12.51 22.41 -16.94
N THR A 295 -11.63 21.44 -17.21
CA THR A 295 -11.96 20.16 -17.84
C THR A 295 -11.22 19.05 -17.10
N ILE A 296 -11.92 17.97 -16.81
CA ILE A 296 -11.40 16.76 -16.19
C ILE A 296 -11.50 15.63 -17.20
N LYS A 297 -10.47 14.78 -17.26
CA LYS A 297 -10.45 13.62 -18.15
C LYS A 297 -10.52 12.32 -17.36
N ILE A 298 -11.22 11.34 -17.92
CA ILE A 298 -11.27 9.96 -17.42
C ILE A 298 -10.84 9.03 -18.54
N CYS A 299 -9.81 8.23 -18.30
CA CYS A 299 -9.39 7.21 -19.26
C CYS A 299 -10.37 6.03 -19.19
N ILE A 300 -10.96 5.68 -20.33
CA ILE A 300 -11.98 4.63 -20.44
C ILE A 300 -11.51 3.41 -21.24
N ALA A 301 -10.48 3.58 -22.05
CA ALA A 301 -9.87 2.54 -22.88
C ALA A 301 -8.40 2.90 -23.15
N TYR A 302 -7.65 1.95 -23.68
CA TYR A 302 -6.32 2.17 -24.24
C TYR A 302 -6.34 1.88 -25.74
N GLU A 303 -5.51 2.58 -26.50
CA GLU A 303 -5.03 2.14 -27.80
C GLU A 303 -3.67 1.46 -27.62
N ILE A 304 -3.55 0.20 -28.04
CA ILE A 304 -2.31 -0.58 -28.01
C ILE A 304 -2.08 -1.18 -29.38
N ASP A 305 -0.93 -0.88 -29.99
CA ASP A 305 -0.56 -1.39 -31.31
C ASP A 305 -1.65 -1.14 -32.40
N GLY A 306 -2.42 -0.04 -32.25
CA GLY A 306 -3.49 0.38 -33.17
C GLY A 306 -4.87 -0.20 -32.86
N GLU A 307 -5.03 -1.00 -31.80
CA GLU A 307 -6.31 -1.57 -31.38
C GLU A 307 -6.81 -0.94 -30.07
N GLU A 308 -8.08 -0.56 -30.05
CA GLU A 308 -8.77 -0.10 -28.83
C GLU A 308 -9.10 -1.29 -27.92
N THR A 309 -8.81 -1.16 -26.63
CA THR A 309 -9.08 -2.19 -25.63
C THR A 309 -9.42 -1.59 -24.26
N THR A 310 -10.36 -2.23 -23.57
CA THR A 310 -10.65 -1.98 -22.14
C THR A 310 -10.00 -3.01 -21.23
N ILE A 311 -9.16 -3.89 -21.81
CA ILE A 311 -8.45 -4.93 -21.08
C ILE A 311 -7.05 -4.39 -20.76
N PRO A 312 -6.69 -4.21 -19.48
CA PRO A 312 -5.36 -3.76 -19.14
C PRO A 312 -4.30 -4.82 -19.53
N PRO A 313 -3.10 -4.39 -19.93
CA PRO A 313 -1.98 -5.29 -20.13
C PRO A 313 -1.62 -6.07 -18.87
N TYR A 314 -0.94 -7.21 -19.05
CA TYR A 314 -0.51 -8.05 -17.93
C TYR A 314 0.76 -7.52 -17.23
N ALA A 315 1.72 -7.02 -17.99
CA ALA A 315 3.04 -6.62 -17.49
C ALA A 315 3.44 -5.23 -17.99
N ALA A 316 4.51 -4.69 -17.40
CA ALA A 316 4.96 -3.33 -17.64
C ALA A 316 5.20 -3.00 -19.12
N GLU A 317 5.70 -3.95 -19.91
CA GLU A 317 6.00 -3.74 -21.33
C GLU A 317 4.74 -3.41 -22.14
N GLY A 318 3.60 -4.01 -21.78
CA GLY A 318 2.33 -3.73 -22.44
C GLY A 318 1.76 -2.36 -22.04
N TYR A 319 1.83 -2.01 -20.76
CA TYR A 319 1.42 -0.68 -20.28
C TYR A 319 2.28 0.43 -20.86
N ALA A 320 3.57 0.18 -21.14
CA ALA A 320 4.45 1.16 -21.77
C ALA A 320 4.05 1.52 -23.22
N LYS A 321 3.22 0.68 -23.86
CA LYS A 321 2.66 0.93 -25.19
C LYS A 321 1.23 1.48 -25.17
N ALA A 322 0.60 1.53 -24.00
CA ALA A 322 -0.80 1.91 -23.87
C ALA A 322 -0.96 3.42 -23.98
N ASN A 323 -1.67 3.87 -25.01
CA ASN A 323 -2.08 5.25 -25.16
C ASN A 323 -3.50 5.40 -24.58
N PRO A 324 -3.71 6.27 -23.58
CA PRO A 324 -5.03 6.43 -22.97
C PRO A 324 -6.04 7.09 -23.91
N ILE A 325 -7.24 6.51 -23.98
CA ILE A 325 -8.42 7.09 -24.64
C ILE A 325 -9.31 7.68 -23.54
N TYR A 326 -9.57 8.98 -23.65
CA TYR A 326 -10.27 9.76 -22.63
C TYR A 326 -11.70 10.13 -23.04
N ILE A 327 -12.55 10.30 -22.04
CA ILE A 327 -13.70 11.19 -22.12
C ILE A 327 -13.40 12.49 -21.37
N ASP A 328 -13.91 13.60 -21.90
CA ASP A 328 -13.83 14.91 -21.27
C ASP A 328 -15.11 15.19 -20.47
N MET A 329 -14.93 15.74 -19.27
CA MET A 329 -16.01 16.18 -18.39
C MET A 329 -15.76 17.63 -17.94
N PRO A 330 -16.82 18.45 -17.76
CA PRO A 330 -16.65 19.78 -17.22
C PRO A 330 -16.14 19.70 -15.76
N GLY A 331 -15.15 20.53 -15.42
CA GLY A 331 -14.79 20.80 -14.04
C GLY A 331 -15.79 21.76 -13.38
N TRP A 332 -15.65 21.97 -12.06
CA TRP A 332 -16.68 22.67 -11.26
C TRP A 332 -16.27 24.05 -10.71
N LYS A 333 -14.98 24.43 -10.76
CA LYS A 333 -14.48 25.77 -10.37
C LYS A 333 -14.99 26.28 -9.02
N THR A 334 -15.28 25.37 -8.09
CA THR A 334 -15.96 25.65 -6.82
C THR A 334 -15.40 24.70 -5.76
N SER A 335 -15.25 25.16 -4.52
CA SER A 335 -14.71 24.25 -3.51
C SER A 335 -15.70 23.12 -3.16
N THR A 336 -15.19 21.90 -3.06
CA THR A 336 -15.94 20.74 -2.53
C THR A 336 -15.60 20.43 -1.07
N ILE A 337 -14.66 21.17 -0.47
CA ILE A 337 -14.18 20.95 0.90
C ILE A 337 -15.28 21.16 1.93
N GLY A 338 -15.40 20.21 2.87
CA GLY A 338 -16.35 20.27 3.98
C GLY A 338 -17.82 20.22 3.56
N THR A 339 -18.11 19.75 2.34
CA THR A 339 -19.49 19.61 1.86
C THR A 339 -20.28 18.67 2.78
N SER A 340 -21.49 19.07 3.18
CA SER A 340 -22.30 18.35 4.19
C SER A 340 -23.16 17.21 3.63
N SER A 341 -23.34 17.12 2.31
CA SER A 341 -24.11 16.06 1.66
C SER A 341 -23.78 15.94 0.18
N PHE A 342 -24.04 14.78 -0.43
CA PHE A 342 -23.84 14.58 -1.87
C PHE A 342 -24.59 15.61 -2.72
N ASP A 343 -25.84 15.92 -2.36
CA ASP A 343 -26.69 16.87 -3.10
C ASP A 343 -26.18 18.31 -3.02
N SER A 344 -25.31 18.63 -2.04
CA SER A 344 -24.71 19.96 -1.89
C SER A 344 -23.43 20.14 -2.72
N LEU A 345 -22.93 19.09 -3.37
CA LEU A 345 -21.80 19.20 -4.31
C LEU A 345 -22.23 19.95 -5.59
N PRO A 346 -21.30 20.65 -6.27
CA PRO A 346 -21.53 21.15 -7.62
C PRO A 346 -22.04 20.04 -8.56
N ILE A 347 -22.94 20.38 -9.48
CA ILE A 347 -23.57 19.38 -10.34
C ILE A 347 -22.54 18.64 -11.22
N GLU A 348 -21.49 19.31 -11.63
CA GLU A 348 -20.38 18.75 -12.40
C GLU A 348 -19.57 17.75 -11.56
N ALA A 349 -19.35 18.02 -10.28
CA ALA A 349 -18.72 17.08 -9.34
C ALA A 349 -19.61 15.85 -9.10
N GLN A 350 -20.93 16.05 -8.90
CA GLN A 350 -21.87 14.93 -8.82
C GLN A 350 -21.86 14.08 -10.10
N ASN A 351 -21.81 14.72 -11.28
CA ASN A 351 -21.77 14.03 -12.55
C ASN A 351 -20.48 13.22 -12.72
N TYR A 352 -19.34 13.76 -12.27
CA TYR A 352 -18.07 13.03 -12.23
C TYR A 352 -18.17 11.76 -11.38
N ILE A 353 -18.73 11.85 -10.18
CA ILE A 353 -18.93 10.71 -9.29
C ILE A 353 -19.88 9.67 -9.93
N ARG A 354 -21.04 10.12 -10.42
CA ARG A 354 -22.00 9.23 -11.11
C ARG A 354 -21.39 8.57 -12.35
N LYS A 355 -20.47 9.24 -13.05
CA LYS A 355 -19.76 8.64 -14.18
C LYS A 355 -18.82 7.52 -13.73
N ILE A 356 -18.15 7.66 -12.58
CA ILE A 356 -17.35 6.58 -11.98
C ILE A 356 -18.25 5.40 -11.64
N GLU A 357 -19.41 5.64 -11.02
CA GLU A 357 -20.37 4.58 -10.69
C GLU A 357 -20.89 3.87 -11.94
N GLU A 358 -21.22 4.61 -13.00
CA GLU A 358 -21.65 4.06 -14.29
C GLU A 358 -20.56 3.21 -14.94
N LEU A 359 -19.31 3.70 -14.98
CA LEU A 359 -18.19 3.01 -15.64
C LEU A 359 -17.69 1.79 -14.86
N SER A 360 -17.90 1.76 -13.54
CA SER A 360 -17.49 0.65 -12.66
C SER A 360 -18.62 -0.33 -12.36
N ASN A 361 -19.87 0.09 -12.53
CA ASN A 361 -21.06 -0.61 -12.04
C ASN A 361 -20.97 -0.90 -10.53
N LEU A 362 -20.38 0.03 -9.77
CA LEU A 362 -20.23 -0.02 -8.30
C LEU A 362 -20.69 1.30 -7.68
N PRO A 363 -21.32 1.27 -6.49
CA PRO A 363 -21.71 2.49 -5.80
C PRO A 363 -20.50 3.16 -5.16
N VAL A 364 -20.56 4.49 -5.04
CA VAL A 364 -19.69 5.27 -4.16
C VAL A 364 -20.38 5.34 -2.80
N ASP A 365 -19.93 4.50 -1.87
CA ASP A 365 -20.53 4.36 -0.54
C ASP A 365 -19.95 5.38 0.45
N ILE A 366 -18.73 5.87 0.20
CA ILE A 366 -18.06 6.88 1.02
C ILE A 366 -17.40 7.94 0.11
N LEU A 367 -17.51 9.20 0.49
CA LEU A 367 -16.82 10.32 -0.16
C LEU A 367 -16.02 11.12 0.85
N SER A 368 -14.70 11.16 0.70
CA SER A 368 -13.84 12.10 1.43
C SER A 368 -13.77 13.41 0.66
N THR A 369 -14.18 14.49 1.33
CA THR A 369 -14.21 15.86 0.80
C THR A 369 -13.05 16.70 1.31
N GLY A 370 -12.11 16.12 2.05
CA GLY A 370 -10.95 16.82 2.57
C GLY A 370 -10.06 15.93 3.44
N PRO A 371 -8.93 16.47 3.93
CA PRO A 371 -7.95 15.71 4.69
C PRO A 371 -8.39 15.39 6.12
N ASP A 372 -9.33 16.17 6.69
CA ASP A 372 -9.78 15.95 8.06
C ASP A 372 -10.78 14.79 8.15
N ARG A 373 -10.74 14.08 9.28
CA ARG A 373 -11.59 12.90 9.51
C ARG A 373 -13.08 13.21 9.41
N ASP A 374 -13.50 14.39 9.85
CA ASP A 374 -14.90 14.81 9.86
C ASP A 374 -15.37 15.30 8.47
N GLU A 375 -14.43 15.45 7.52
CA GLU A 375 -14.69 15.81 6.12
C GLU A 375 -14.90 14.54 5.26
N THR A 376 -15.70 13.61 5.77
CA THR A 376 -16.05 12.35 5.09
C THR A 376 -17.55 12.11 5.15
N LEU A 377 -18.18 11.99 3.99
CA LEU A 377 -19.59 11.65 3.83
C LEU A 377 -19.75 10.13 3.72
N ILE A 378 -20.47 9.53 4.66
CA ILE A 378 -20.86 8.12 4.61
C ILE A 378 -22.24 8.04 3.97
N LEU A 379 -22.31 7.61 2.72
CA LEU A 379 -23.57 7.44 1.97
C LEU A 379 -24.19 6.08 2.27
N LYS A 380 -23.34 5.06 2.42
CA LYS A 380 -23.71 3.73 2.94
C LYS A 380 -22.59 3.22 3.83
N HIS A 381 -22.95 2.72 5.01
CA HIS A 381 -21.98 2.28 6.00
C HIS A 381 -21.53 0.84 5.72
N PRO A 382 -20.22 0.53 5.59
CA PRO A 382 -19.73 -0.82 5.26
C PRO A 382 -20.00 -1.93 6.30
N PHE A 383 -20.35 -1.56 7.54
CA PHE A 383 -20.69 -2.51 8.61
C PHE A 383 -22.21 -2.69 8.81
N GLU A 384 -23.05 -2.08 7.97
CA GLU A 384 -24.52 -2.15 8.06
C GLU A 384 -25.16 -3.01 6.98
#